data_AF-U4URH9-F1
#
_entry.id   AF-U4URH9-F1
#
_cell.length_a   1.000
_cell.length_b   1.000
_cell.length_c   1.000
_cell.angle_alpha   90.00
_cell.angle_beta   90.00
_cell.angle_gamma   90.00
#
_symmetry.space_group_name_H-M   'P 1'
#
loop_
_entity.id
_entity.type
_entity.pdbx_description
1 polymer ?
#
loop_
_entity_poly.entity_id
_entity_poly.type
_entity_poly.pdbx_seq_one_letter_code
_entity_poly.pdbx_strand_id
1 'polypeptide(L)'
;MAACLAAGNTVVIKPAQVSPLTALKFAELSAKAGIPPGVINVVPGKGSVGAIGKLIQLKDFLITGSEAGNALAHHPLVRKLGFTGSTEVGQVIMKSCAESNLKKVSLELGGKSPLIICSDCDLDKAVRLVTQKSS
;
A
#
# COMPACT_ATOMS: atom_id res chain seq x y z
N MET A 1 0.92 -7.73 -6.82
CA MET A 1 0.88 -7.24 -8.23
C MET A 1 0.99 -8.37 -9.24
N ALA A 2 2.00 -9.25 -9.16
CA ALA A 2 2.16 -10.38 -10.10
C ALA A 2 0.87 -11.20 -10.30
N ALA A 3 0.20 -11.59 -9.20
CA ALA A 3 -1.07 -12.30 -9.27
C ALA A 3 -2.18 -11.53 -10.01
N CYS A 4 -2.24 -10.20 -9.86
CA CYS A 4 -3.25 -9.39 -10.55
C CYS A 4 -2.99 -9.33 -12.06
N LEU A 5 -1.73 -9.18 -12.47
CA LEU A 5 -1.33 -9.15 -13.88
C LEU A 5 -1.54 -10.51 -14.55
N ALA A 6 -1.16 -11.59 -13.86
CA ALA A 6 -1.39 -12.96 -14.35
C ALA A 6 -2.89 -13.26 -14.53
N ALA A 7 -3.74 -12.71 -13.67
CA ALA A 7 -5.19 -12.79 -13.79
C ALA A 7 -5.80 -11.82 -14.83
N GLY A 8 -4.98 -11.14 -15.64
CA GLY A 8 -5.44 -10.24 -16.70
C GLY A 8 -5.99 -8.90 -16.24
N ASN A 9 -5.68 -8.46 -15.01
CA ASN A 9 -6.12 -7.15 -14.51
C ASN A 9 -5.18 -6.05 -14.99
N THR A 10 -5.75 -4.89 -15.28
CA THR A 10 -4.99 -3.64 -15.35
C THR A 10 -4.75 -3.10 -13.93
N VAL A 11 -3.61 -2.43 -13.73
CA VAL A 11 -3.20 -1.93 -12.42
C VAL A 11 -2.83 -0.46 -12.48
N VAL A 12 -3.25 0.26 -11.44
CA VAL A 12 -2.77 1.61 -11.13
C VAL A 12 -2.01 1.52 -9.81
N ILE A 13 -0.75 1.92 -9.83
CA ILE A 13 0.18 1.81 -8.72
C ILE A 13 0.49 3.22 -8.23
N LYS A 14 0.14 3.50 -6.98
CA LYS A 14 0.55 4.74 -6.30
C LYS A 14 1.67 4.41 -5.31
N PRO A 15 2.95 4.60 -5.66
CA PRO A 15 4.06 4.30 -4.77
C PRO A 15 4.15 5.31 -3.61
N ALA A 16 4.86 4.94 -2.55
CA ALA A 16 5.17 5.86 -1.46
C ALA A 16 6.01 7.05 -1.96
N GLN A 17 5.76 8.24 -1.42
CA GLN A 17 6.42 9.48 -1.88
C GLN A 17 7.93 9.50 -1.64
N VAL A 18 8.39 8.79 -0.62
CA VAL A 18 9.81 8.74 -0.21
C VAL A 18 10.63 7.74 -1.01
N SER A 19 9.97 6.81 -1.71
CA SER A 19 10.61 5.74 -2.49
C SER A 19 9.92 5.46 -3.84
N PRO A 20 9.65 6.48 -4.69
CA PRO A 20 8.87 6.30 -5.91
C PRO A 20 9.68 5.69 -7.07
N LEU A 21 11.02 5.83 -7.05
CA LEU A 21 11.87 5.57 -8.21
C LEU A 21 11.86 4.10 -8.65
N THR A 22 11.77 3.16 -7.70
CA THR A 22 11.69 1.72 -8.03
C THR A 22 10.42 1.39 -8.82
N ALA A 23 9.28 2.00 -8.46
CA ALA A 23 8.03 1.80 -9.18
C ALA A 23 8.07 2.43 -10.58
N LEU A 24 8.71 3.58 -10.72
CA LEU A 24 8.92 4.22 -12.03
C LEU A 24 9.84 3.38 -12.93
N LYS A 25 10.92 2.84 -12.37
CA LYS A 25 11.81 1.94 -13.11
C LYS A 25 11.09 0.65 -13.52
N PHE A 26 10.23 0.13 -12.66
CA PHE A 26 9.38 -1.01 -12.99
C PHE A 26 8.44 -0.73 -14.18
N ALA A 27 7.85 0.48 -14.26
CA ALA A 27 7.03 0.87 -15.41
C ALA A 27 7.84 0.90 -16.72
N GLU A 28 9.04 1.48 -16.70
CA GLU A 28 9.94 1.51 -17.85
C GLU A 28 10.30 0.08 -18.33
N LEU A 29 10.66 -0.80 -17.40
CA LEU A 29 11.00 -2.18 -17.71
C LEU A 29 9.78 -2.99 -18.21
N SER A 30 8.60 -2.71 -17.68
CA SER A 30 7.35 -3.34 -18.14
C SER A 30 7.04 -2.98 -19.59
N ALA A 31 7.22 -1.71 -19.97
CA ALA A 31 7.07 -1.28 -21.35
C ALA A 31 8.10 -1.96 -22.27
N LYS A 32 9.36 -2.05 -21.83
CA LYS A 32 10.42 -2.77 -22.57
C LYS A 32 10.15 -4.28 -22.72
N ALA A 33 9.47 -4.89 -21.76
CA ALA A 33 9.06 -6.29 -21.79
C ALA A 33 7.84 -6.56 -22.71
N GLY A 34 7.26 -5.51 -23.33
CA GLY A 34 6.11 -5.65 -24.22
C GLY A 34 4.75 -5.72 -23.51
N ILE A 35 4.66 -5.33 -22.24
CA ILE A 35 3.37 -5.19 -21.56
C ILE A 35 2.55 -4.10 -22.28
N PRO A 36 1.30 -4.38 -22.70
CA PRO A 36 0.51 -3.42 -23.45
C PRO A 36 0.30 -2.10 -22.70
N PRO A 37 0.27 -0.94 -23.40
CA PRO A 37 -0.03 0.35 -22.79
C PRO A 37 -1.35 0.32 -22.00
N GLY A 38 -1.34 0.97 -20.83
CA GLY A 38 -2.52 1.03 -19.95
C GLY A 38 -2.72 -0.18 -19.04
N VAL A 39 -1.98 -1.28 -19.22
CA VAL A 39 -2.04 -2.44 -18.31
C VAL A 39 -1.36 -2.13 -16.98
N ILE A 40 -0.21 -1.44 -17.01
CA ILE A 40 0.50 -0.99 -15.80
C ILE A 40 0.62 0.53 -15.86
N ASN A 41 0.03 1.21 -14.88
CA ASN A 41 0.09 2.66 -14.74
C ASN A 41 0.70 2.99 -13.38
N VAL A 42 1.71 3.86 -13.34
CA VAL A 42 2.35 4.30 -12.09
C VAL A 42 2.09 5.78 -11.90
N VAL A 43 1.45 6.13 -10.78
CA VAL A 43 1.06 7.51 -10.44
C VAL A 43 1.69 7.90 -9.10
N PRO A 44 2.95 8.40 -9.11
CA PRO A 44 3.53 9.00 -7.91
C PRO A 44 2.69 10.21 -7.46
N GLY A 45 2.71 10.49 -6.16
CA GLY A 45 2.05 11.68 -5.63
C GLY A 45 2.34 11.85 -4.16
N LYS A 46 2.25 13.10 -3.67
CA LYS A 46 2.53 13.46 -2.28
C LYS A 46 1.73 12.58 -1.30
N GLY A 47 2.41 12.01 -0.33
CA GLY A 47 1.84 11.32 0.83
C GLY A 47 1.52 12.31 1.92
N SER A 48 0.25 12.68 2.08
CA SER A 48 -0.16 13.44 3.26
C SER A 48 -0.26 12.43 4.42
N VAL A 49 0.78 12.35 5.25
CA VAL A 49 0.70 11.73 6.58
C VAL A 49 0.81 12.87 7.58
N GLY A 50 -0.27 13.13 8.32
CA GLY A 50 -0.24 13.96 9.52
C GLY A 50 0.01 15.45 9.34
N ALA A 51 -1.00 16.19 8.89
CA ALA A 51 -1.21 17.57 9.33
C ALA A 51 -2.70 17.75 9.68
N ILE A 52 -3.17 17.04 10.71
CA ILE A 52 -4.26 17.57 11.55
C ILE A 52 -3.58 18.24 12.74
N GLY A 53 -2.86 19.31 12.46
CA GLY A 53 -2.67 20.38 13.42
C GLY A 53 -3.92 21.23 13.39
N LYS A 54 -4.94 20.83 14.16
CA LYS A 54 -5.93 21.71 14.80
C LYS A 54 -6.30 22.97 14.01
N LEU A 55 -7.13 22.90 12.98
CA LEU A 55 -7.91 24.07 12.58
C LEU A 55 -9.23 23.65 11.88
N ILE A 56 -10.31 23.91 12.62
CA ILE A 56 -11.68 24.12 12.17
C ILE A 56 -12.47 22.88 11.73
N GLN A 57 -13.46 22.59 12.56
CA GLN A 57 -14.59 21.72 12.28
C GLN A 57 -15.37 22.16 11.03
N LEU A 58 -15.15 21.49 9.91
CA LEU A 58 -16.20 21.27 8.91
C LEU A 58 -16.25 19.78 8.60
N LYS A 59 -17.42 19.19 8.87
CA LYS A 59 -17.63 17.78 9.16
C LYS A 59 -17.72 16.84 7.94
N ASP A 60 -17.43 17.31 6.73
CA ASP A 60 -17.78 16.54 5.53
C ASP A 60 -16.60 16.08 4.66
N PHE A 61 -15.34 16.30 5.07
CA PHE A 61 -14.20 15.90 4.23
C PHE A 61 -12.93 15.56 5.03
N LEU A 62 -12.96 14.42 5.73
CA LEU A 62 -11.75 13.87 6.35
C LEU A 62 -10.99 13.00 5.32
N ILE A 63 -10.18 13.62 4.45
CA ILE A 63 -9.21 12.86 3.62
C ILE A 63 -7.95 12.63 4.44
N THR A 64 -7.77 11.41 4.94
CA THR A 64 -6.53 10.95 5.57
C THR A 64 -5.82 9.94 4.65
N GLY A 65 -5.19 10.47 3.61
CA GLY A 65 -4.31 9.76 2.68
C GLY A 65 -3.73 10.73 1.64
N SER A 66 -2.69 10.34 0.89
CA SER A 66 -2.25 11.11 -0.28
C SER A 66 -3.43 11.46 -1.18
N GLU A 67 -3.50 12.66 -1.75
CA GLU A 67 -4.57 13.06 -2.67
C GLU A 67 -4.82 12.00 -3.76
N ALA A 68 -3.74 11.49 -4.37
CA ALA A 68 -3.81 10.41 -5.36
C ALA A 68 -4.36 9.08 -4.79
N GLY A 69 -3.98 8.72 -3.56
CA GLY A 69 -4.48 7.51 -2.90
C GLY A 69 -5.97 7.62 -2.53
N ASN A 70 -6.40 8.80 -2.08
CA ASN A 70 -7.80 9.06 -1.80
C ASN A 70 -8.66 9.06 -3.07
N ALA A 71 -8.14 9.65 -4.16
CA ALA A 71 -8.78 9.60 -5.46
C ALA A 71 -9.00 8.16 -5.92
N LEU A 72 -7.98 7.29 -5.79
CA LEU A 72 -8.12 5.86 -6.10
C LEU A 72 -9.14 5.14 -5.20
N ALA A 73 -9.17 5.47 -3.90
CA ALA A 73 -10.12 4.90 -2.96
C ALA A 73 -11.57 5.29 -3.27
N HIS A 74 -11.82 6.50 -3.81
CA HIS A 74 -13.15 6.97 -4.19
C HIS A 74 -13.53 6.68 -5.65
N HIS A 75 -12.56 6.29 -6.50
CA HIS A 75 -12.81 6.16 -7.93
C HIS A 75 -13.86 5.06 -8.22
N PRO A 76 -14.97 5.38 -8.91
CA PRO A 76 -16.09 4.44 -9.10
C PRO A 76 -15.73 3.22 -9.96
N LEU A 77 -14.76 3.37 -10.87
CA LEU A 77 -14.33 2.27 -11.76
C LEU A 77 -13.25 1.36 -11.14
N VAL A 78 -12.70 1.69 -9.97
CA VAL A 78 -11.74 0.81 -9.30
C VAL A 78 -12.51 -0.34 -8.64
N ARG A 79 -12.25 -1.58 -9.08
CA ARG A 79 -12.96 -2.78 -8.64
C ARG A 79 -12.37 -3.46 -7.40
N LYS A 80 -11.07 -3.27 -7.18
CA LYS A 80 -10.33 -3.78 -6.02
C LYS A 80 -9.22 -2.80 -5.64
N LEU A 81 -9.01 -2.60 -4.34
CA LEU A 81 -7.91 -1.81 -3.80
C LEU A 81 -7.06 -2.68 -2.87
N GLY A 82 -5.76 -2.70 -3.13
CA GLY A 82 -4.76 -3.29 -2.23
C GLY A 82 -3.92 -2.18 -1.60
N PHE A 83 -3.71 -2.24 -0.29
CA PHE A 83 -2.90 -1.27 0.44
C PHE A 83 -1.93 -1.97 1.39
N THR A 84 -0.70 -1.45 1.44
CA THR A 84 0.31 -1.84 2.42
C THR A 84 0.82 -0.60 3.12
N GLY A 85 0.75 -0.57 4.45
CA GLY A 85 1.17 0.60 5.21
C GLY A 85 0.72 0.55 6.68
N SER A 86 0.52 1.72 7.28
CA SER A 86 0.14 1.79 8.70
C SER A 86 -1.32 1.41 8.91
N THR A 87 -1.61 0.92 10.12
CA THR A 87 -2.97 0.51 10.51
C THR A 87 -3.96 1.68 10.43
N GLU A 88 -3.51 2.88 10.82
CA GLU A 88 -4.31 4.10 10.83
C GLU A 88 -4.75 4.48 9.40
N VAL A 89 -3.83 4.45 8.43
CA VAL A 89 -4.16 4.75 7.03
C VAL A 89 -5.04 3.65 6.42
N GLY A 90 -4.81 2.38 6.80
CA GLY A 90 -5.63 1.26 6.37
C GLY A 90 -7.11 1.41 6.74
N GLN A 91 -7.40 1.85 7.97
CA GLN A 91 -8.77 2.11 8.44
C GLN A 91 -9.46 3.20 7.58
N VAL A 92 -8.73 4.26 7.25
CA VAL A 92 -9.26 5.35 6.41
C VAL A 92 -9.57 4.84 5.02
N ILE A 93 -8.65 4.12 4.40
CA ILE A 93 -8.84 3.54 3.06
C ILE A 93 -10.07 2.63 3.03
N MET A 94 -10.24 1.80 4.06
CA MET A 94 -11.40 0.92 4.16
C MET A 94 -12.71 1.71 4.24
N LYS A 95 -12.75 2.78 5.05
CA LYS A 95 -13.90 3.69 5.12
C LYS A 95 -14.20 4.34 3.76
N SER A 96 -13.21 4.94 3.11
CA SER A 96 -13.37 5.57 1.79
C SER A 96 -13.83 4.59 0.71
N CYS A 97 -13.38 3.33 0.76
CA CYS A 97 -13.85 2.29 -0.16
C CYS A 97 -15.32 1.92 0.10
N ALA A 98 -15.73 1.91 1.37
CA ALA A 98 -17.11 1.64 1.76
C ALA A 98 -18.07 2.77 1.36
N GLU A 99 -17.65 4.02 1.52
CA GLU A 99 -18.43 5.21 1.15
C GLU A 99 -18.53 5.42 -0.38
N SER A 100 -17.65 4.81 -1.16
CA SER A 100 -17.63 4.98 -2.62
C SER A 100 -18.43 3.93 -3.37
N ASN A 101 -17.90 2.73 -3.55
CA ASN A 101 -18.55 1.67 -4.36
C ASN A 101 -18.44 0.27 -3.75
N LEU A 102 -18.08 0.17 -2.47
CA LEU A 102 -17.87 -1.10 -1.76
C LEU A 102 -16.90 -2.05 -2.49
N LYS A 103 -15.89 -1.49 -3.19
CA LYS A 103 -14.83 -2.25 -3.85
C LYS A 103 -14.14 -3.20 -2.87
N LYS A 104 -13.69 -4.35 -3.37
CA LYS A 104 -12.93 -5.31 -2.56
C LYS A 104 -11.65 -4.65 -2.03
N VAL A 105 -11.39 -4.77 -0.73
CA VAL A 105 -10.19 -4.21 -0.09
C VAL A 105 -9.31 -5.33 0.44
N SER A 106 -7.99 -5.21 0.25
CA SER A 106 -6.99 -6.06 0.88
C SER A 106 -5.96 -5.17 1.58
N LEU A 107 -5.76 -5.36 2.88
CA LEU A 107 -4.92 -4.51 3.72
C LEU A 107 -3.79 -5.33 4.35
N GLU A 108 -2.55 -4.91 4.11
CA GLU A 108 -1.35 -5.42 4.77
C GLU A 108 -0.84 -4.33 5.71
N LEU A 109 -1.14 -4.46 7.00
CA LEU A 109 -0.96 -3.39 7.99
C LEU A 109 0.21 -3.66 8.93
N GLY A 110 0.55 -2.67 9.74
CA GLY A 110 1.57 -2.82 10.78
C GLY A 110 1.24 -3.98 11.72
N GLY A 111 2.28 -4.69 12.14
CA GLY A 111 2.18 -5.79 13.08
C GLY A 111 3.40 -5.85 13.98
N LYS A 112 3.24 -6.42 15.17
CA LYS A 112 4.36 -6.77 16.05
C LYS A 112 4.55 -8.27 15.97
N SER A 113 5.51 -8.70 15.15
CA SER A 113 5.74 -10.13 14.90
C SER A 113 6.67 -10.72 15.96
N PRO A 114 6.17 -11.51 16.93
CA PRO A 114 7.03 -12.14 17.93
C PRO A 114 7.95 -13.18 17.27
N LEU A 115 9.06 -13.47 17.94
CA LEU A 115 9.94 -14.59 17.63
C LEU A 115 10.09 -15.38 18.93
N ILE A 116 9.61 -16.62 18.94
CA ILE A 116 9.66 -17.50 20.11
C ILE A 116 10.79 -18.51 19.90
N ILE A 117 11.71 -18.59 20.86
CA ILE A 117 12.85 -19.50 20.83
C ILE A 117 12.62 -20.57 21.89
N CYS A 118 12.42 -21.81 21.46
CA CYS A 118 12.19 -22.95 22.36
C CYS A 118 13.51 -23.47 22.94
N SER A 119 13.44 -24.16 24.08
CA SER A 119 14.63 -24.66 24.80
C SER A 119 15.43 -25.71 24.03
N ASP A 120 14.82 -26.36 23.04
CA ASP A 120 15.40 -27.39 22.17
C ASP A 120 15.97 -26.82 20.86
N CYS A 121 15.97 -25.49 20.70
CA CYS A 121 16.49 -24.87 19.50
C CYS A 121 18.03 -24.94 19.42
N ASP A 122 18.54 -24.93 18.19
CA ASP A 122 19.95 -24.65 17.92
C ASP A 122 20.22 -23.16 18.22
N LEU A 123 20.94 -22.91 19.31
CA LEU A 123 21.19 -21.56 19.82
C LEU A 123 21.98 -20.70 18.84
N ASP A 124 22.96 -21.27 18.13
CA ASP A 124 23.77 -20.50 17.17
C ASP A 124 22.92 -20.02 15.99
N LYS A 125 22.01 -20.87 15.51
CA LYS A 125 21.03 -20.47 14.48
C LYS A 125 20.03 -19.45 15.03
N ALA A 126 19.54 -19.65 16.25
CA ALA A 126 18.58 -18.74 16.88
C ALA A 126 19.15 -17.32 17.03
N VAL A 127 20.39 -17.19 17.50
CA VAL A 127 21.06 -15.88 17.66
C VAL A 127 21.25 -15.16 16.32
N ARG A 128 21.66 -15.89 15.27
CA ARG A 128 21.78 -15.32 13.91
C ARG A 128 20.45 -14.84 13.36
N LEU A 129 19.37 -15.59 13.61
CA LEU A 129 18.02 -15.20 13.17
C LEU A 129 17.50 -13.98 13.93
N VAL A 130 17.69 -13.91 15.25
CA VAL A 130 17.25 -12.78 16.07
C VAL A 130 17.95 -11.48 15.64
N THR A 131 19.26 -11.53 15.41
CA THR A 131 20.04 -10.37 14.98
C THR A 131 19.61 -9.85 13.60
N GLN A 132 19.35 -10.74 12.64
CA GLN A 132 18.82 -10.34 11.31
C GLN A 132 17.40 -9.76 11.37
N LYS A 133 16.56 -10.26 12.28
CA LYS A 133 15.16 -9.82 12.40
C LYS A 133 15.00 -8.50 13.16
N SER A 134 16.07 -8.00 13.79
CA SER A 134 16.07 -6.78 14.63
C SER A 134 16.55 -5.52 13.90
N SER A 135 17.09 -5.66 12.69
CA SER A 135 17.47 -4.58 11.76
C SER A 135 16.38 -4.30 10.74
#